data_AF-A0A8J4CXJ9-F1
#
_entry.id   AF-A0A8J4CXJ9-F1
#
_cell.length_a   1.000
_cell.length_b   1.000
_cell.length_c   1.000
_cell.angle_alpha   90.00
_cell.angle_beta   90.00
_cell.angle_gamma   90.00
#
_symmetry.space_group_name_H-M   'P 1'
#
loop_
_entity.id
_entity.type
_entity.pdbx_description
1 polymer ?
#
loop_
_entity_poly.entity_id
_entity_poly.type
_entity_poly.pdbx_seq_one_letter_code
_entity_poly.pdbx_strand_id
1 'polypeptide(L)'
;MDAKSVDVDFIFRIFTACQHDNPTIIIDVRPHKEFKLNHIAGAFCVRLSSNGQVLADYSASSYNIKWSQDCWWGRNVLVYGEEGLKKDHPVVRFLATQGKCRALYYYKDGYGAFEQRYPFLCTTSVKSSCLKKYPSQIIPGVLYLGDWAHATSLERLDELKIRRILTIHNHPENLRLPPHIRHLKQELPDVEDADISSFFSQAYDFIDEGRERGQAVLVHCGAGVSRSATLVIMYLMRRNAWSAHKAREHVVERRSVVSLNDGFWLTLCALEPSLGIAERSDPNATTGFRGADAPEPQQIKVQLSKDAAGGKVPVKMVHGKETREMSSSGGDGAGDAAAAGGSKRQIDGEDGGGGKRSRLATSGLSSGAGAGSGGFLLSFEVRKPEGLIGRLEVGPMRPSQRLVLGRLPDCDVVLEHASISRHHAAISVDRSGAVYVTDLQSGHGTKVGDTWIKPNAPRQLQLQQTMGFGASTRSYKLISISKD
;
A
#
# COMPACT_ATOMS: atom_id res chain seq x y z
N MET A 1 -5.32 38.40 8.77
CA MET A 1 -4.94 37.11 8.17
C MET A 1 -6.20 36.42 7.64
N ASP A 2 -6.08 35.50 6.68
CA ASP A 2 -7.20 34.68 6.21
C ASP A 2 -7.48 33.50 7.16
N ALA A 3 -8.73 33.03 7.18
CA ALA A 3 -9.18 31.89 7.99
C ALA A 3 -9.63 30.75 7.06
N LYS A 4 -9.01 29.58 7.18
CA LYS A 4 -9.20 28.44 6.26
C LYS A 4 -10.20 27.43 6.82
N SER A 5 -11.16 27.00 6.01
CA SER A 5 -12.02 25.87 6.36
C SER A 5 -11.23 24.56 6.34
N VAL A 6 -11.43 23.69 7.33
CA VAL A 6 -10.79 22.37 7.40
C VAL A 6 -11.82 21.24 7.49
N ASP A 7 -11.38 20.01 7.20
CA ASP A 7 -12.14 18.78 7.38
C ASP A 7 -11.95 18.17 8.80
N VAL A 8 -12.70 17.11 9.09
CA VAL A 8 -12.68 16.40 10.38
C VAL A 8 -11.34 15.67 10.65
N ASP A 9 -10.64 15.23 9.60
CA ASP A 9 -9.37 14.50 9.70
C ASP A 9 -8.18 15.46 9.95
N PHE A 10 -8.29 16.74 9.60
CA PHE A 10 -7.39 17.79 10.05
C PHE A 10 -7.43 17.94 11.58
N ILE A 11 -8.62 17.86 12.19
CA ILE A 11 -8.76 17.91 13.65
C ILE A 11 -8.10 16.69 14.28
N PHE A 12 -8.32 15.49 13.71
CA PHE A 12 -7.65 14.27 14.16
C PHE A 12 -6.12 14.38 14.14
N ARG A 13 -5.53 15.03 13.12
CA ARG A 13 -4.07 15.25 13.03
C ARG A 13 -3.49 16.07 14.17
N ILE A 14 -4.27 16.89 14.88
CA ILE A 14 -3.81 17.59 16.09
C ILE A 14 -3.43 16.58 17.19
N PHE A 15 -4.12 15.44 17.25
CA PHE A 15 -3.87 14.35 18.19
C PHE A 15 -2.84 13.33 17.69
N THR A 16 -2.36 13.48 16.44
CA THR A 16 -1.20 12.74 15.90
C THR A 16 0.05 13.61 15.76
N ALA A 17 0.06 14.80 16.37
CA ALA A 17 1.16 15.75 16.30
C ALA A 17 2.42 15.24 17.03
N CYS A 18 3.57 15.44 16.40
CA CYS A 18 4.88 15.05 16.90
C CYS A 18 5.42 16.08 17.90
N GLN A 19 6.48 15.72 18.64
CA GLN A 19 6.98 16.52 19.77
C GLN A 19 7.46 17.94 19.39
N HIS A 20 7.85 18.16 18.14
CA HIS A 20 8.36 19.45 17.64
C HIS A 20 7.37 20.21 16.75
N ASP A 21 6.15 19.68 16.55
CA ASP A 21 5.11 20.37 15.79
C ASP A 21 4.57 21.58 16.57
N ASN A 22 4.25 22.67 15.86
CA ASN A 22 3.66 23.86 16.48
C ASN A 22 2.24 23.53 16.99
N PRO A 23 2.00 23.50 18.32
CA PRO A 23 0.82 22.88 18.88
C PRO A 23 -0.42 23.74 18.66
N THR A 24 -1.39 23.21 17.90
CA THR A 24 -2.66 23.88 17.61
C THR A 24 -3.50 24.09 18.87
N ILE A 25 -4.02 25.31 19.05
CA ILE A 25 -5.07 25.60 20.04
C ILE A 25 -6.41 25.23 19.41
N ILE A 26 -7.21 24.41 20.10
CA ILE A 26 -8.59 24.13 19.71
C ILE A 26 -9.51 25.06 20.51
N ILE A 27 -10.44 25.74 19.83
CA ILE A 27 -11.40 26.68 20.43
C ILE A 27 -12.82 26.18 20.15
N ASP A 28 -13.63 26.06 21.20
CA ASP A 28 -15.06 25.81 21.13
C ASP A 28 -15.86 27.11 21.33
N VAL A 29 -16.75 27.42 20.40
CA VAL A 29 -17.66 28.58 20.51
C VAL A 29 -19.10 28.20 20.89
N ARG A 30 -19.44 26.91 21.01
CA ARG A 30 -20.76 26.42 21.45
C ARG A 30 -21.04 26.77 22.91
N PRO A 31 -22.26 27.18 23.29
CA PRO A 31 -22.65 27.56 24.65
C PRO A 31 -21.98 26.75 25.77
N HIS A 32 -21.55 27.44 26.82
CA HIS A 32 -20.82 26.86 27.96
C HIS A 32 -21.56 25.69 28.65
N LYS A 33 -22.89 25.59 28.51
CA LYS A 33 -23.66 24.41 28.95
C LYS A 33 -23.32 23.15 28.15
N GLU A 34 -23.21 23.26 26.83
CA GLU A 34 -22.87 22.14 25.93
C GLU A 34 -21.41 21.73 26.06
N PHE A 35 -20.48 22.69 26.16
CA PHE A 35 -19.06 22.41 26.43
C PHE A 35 -18.86 21.57 27.71
N LYS A 36 -19.64 21.82 28.77
CA LYS A 36 -19.61 21.01 29.99
C LYS A 36 -20.16 19.59 29.81
N LEU A 37 -21.09 19.39 28.87
CA LEU A 37 -21.69 18.08 28.60
C LEU A 37 -20.76 17.19 27.78
N ASN A 38 -20.16 17.73 26.71
CA ASN A 38 -19.07 17.08 25.99
C ASN A 38 -18.32 18.08 25.09
N HIS A 39 -17.00 17.96 24.97
CA HIS A 39 -16.16 18.80 24.09
C HIS A 39 -14.97 18.03 23.52
N ILE A 40 -14.38 18.54 22.43
CA ILE A 40 -13.13 17.99 21.84
C ILE A 40 -11.99 18.15 22.86
N ALA A 41 -11.26 17.07 23.14
CA ALA A 41 -10.23 17.04 24.18
C ALA A 41 -9.15 18.13 24.00
N GLY A 42 -8.91 18.93 25.06
CA GLY A 42 -8.00 20.06 25.03
C GLY A 42 -8.53 21.33 24.35
N ALA A 43 -9.82 21.38 23.99
CA ALA A 43 -10.46 22.61 23.53
C ALA A 43 -10.69 23.62 24.66
N PHE A 44 -10.64 24.90 24.31
CA PHE A 44 -11.00 26.00 25.19
C PHE A 44 -12.37 26.58 24.82
N CYS A 45 -13.28 26.75 25.78
CA CYS A 45 -14.58 27.41 25.58
C CYS A 45 -14.41 28.94 25.57
N VAL A 46 -14.21 29.54 24.40
CA VAL A 46 -13.87 30.97 24.27
C VAL A 46 -15.03 31.80 23.73
N ARG A 47 -15.23 33.01 24.26
CA ARG A 47 -16.15 34.02 23.70
C ARG A 47 -15.49 35.36 23.49
N LEU A 48 -16.05 36.14 22.56
CA LEU A 48 -15.81 37.57 22.49
C LEU A 48 -16.64 38.28 23.57
N SER A 49 -16.06 39.27 24.24
CA SER A 49 -16.72 40.12 25.23
C SER A 49 -17.85 40.96 24.60
N SER A 50 -18.80 41.42 25.41
CA SER A 50 -19.95 42.22 24.96
C SER A 50 -19.58 43.53 24.27
N ASN A 51 -18.42 44.12 24.59
CA ASN A 51 -17.87 45.30 23.92
C ASN A 51 -17.05 44.97 22.64
N GLY A 52 -16.93 43.69 22.27
CA GLY A 52 -16.23 43.24 21.06
C GLY A 52 -14.69 43.27 21.12
N GLN A 53 -14.10 43.60 22.27
CA GLN A 53 -12.66 43.92 22.37
C GLN A 53 -11.74 42.79 22.87
N VAL A 54 -12.27 41.79 23.59
CA VAL A 54 -11.46 40.80 24.31
C VAL A 54 -12.01 39.39 24.11
N LEU A 55 -11.13 38.40 23.91
CA LEU A 55 -11.49 36.99 24.04
C LEU A 55 -11.35 36.52 25.49
N ALA A 56 -12.41 35.94 26.04
CA ALA A 56 -12.48 35.41 27.39
C ALA A 56 -12.68 33.88 27.35
N ASP A 57 -11.95 33.18 28.21
CA ASP A 57 -11.98 31.73 28.39
C ASP A 57 -12.92 31.34 29.53
N TYR A 58 -13.82 30.39 29.27
CA TYR A 58 -14.83 29.87 30.19
C TYR A 58 -14.63 28.37 30.48
N SER A 59 -13.50 27.78 30.09
CA SER A 59 -13.26 26.33 30.15
C SER A 59 -13.23 25.74 31.57
N ALA A 60 -12.82 26.55 32.55
CA ALA A 60 -12.68 26.14 33.94
C ALA A 60 -13.37 27.13 34.89
N SER A 61 -13.86 26.62 36.03
CA SER A 61 -14.40 27.45 37.11
C SER A 61 -13.34 28.34 37.79
N SER A 62 -12.06 28.15 37.47
CA SER A 62 -10.95 29.00 37.87
C SER A 62 -10.47 29.84 36.68
N TYR A 63 -10.63 31.16 36.78
CA TYR A 63 -10.11 32.12 35.80
C TYR A 63 -8.57 32.09 35.77
N ASN A 64 -7.99 31.26 34.90
CA ASN A 64 -6.54 31.22 34.72
C ASN A 64 -6.14 32.33 33.73
N ILE A 65 -5.67 33.46 34.25
CA ILE A 65 -5.51 34.75 33.55
C ILE A 65 -4.29 34.75 32.61
N LYS A 66 -4.29 33.84 31.65
CA LYS A 66 -3.29 33.72 30.56
C LYS A 66 -3.90 33.77 29.16
N TRP A 67 -5.23 33.70 29.02
CA TRP A 67 -5.91 33.94 27.75
C TRP A 67 -5.94 35.42 27.32
N SER A 68 -5.65 36.35 28.23
CA SER A 68 -5.51 37.77 27.91
C SER A 68 -4.24 38.04 27.10
N GLN A 69 -4.44 38.45 25.86
CA GLN A 69 -3.45 38.94 24.88
C GLN A 69 -2.61 37.86 24.17
N ASP A 70 -1.69 37.15 24.82
CA ASP A 70 -0.56 36.52 24.07
C ASP A 70 -0.67 35.01 23.75
N CYS A 71 -1.55 34.24 24.40
CA CYS A 71 -1.43 32.76 24.42
C CYS A 71 -1.53 32.03 23.06
N TRP A 72 -2.07 32.68 22.04
CA TRP A 72 -2.21 32.16 20.67
C TRP A 72 -1.18 32.72 19.68
N TRP A 73 -0.30 33.64 20.10
CA TRP A 73 0.63 34.33 19.20
C TRP A 73 1.66 33.34 18.64
N GLY A 74 1.89 33.40 17.32
CA GLY A 74 2.78 32.45 16.62
C GLY A 74 2.31 30.99 16.61
N ARG A 75 1.10 30.69 17.13
CA ARG A 75 0.54 29.33 17.16
C ARG A 75 -0.50 29.09 16.07
N ASN A 76 -0.72 27.82 15.75
CA ASN A 76 -1.86 27.39 14.97
C ASN A 76 -3.14 27.49 15.84
N VAL A 77 -4.26 27.94 15.27
CA VAL A 77 -5.55 28.02 15.98
C VAL A 77 -6.65 27.40 15.12
N LEU A 78 -7.45 26.52 15.70
CA LEU A 78 -8.65 25.92 15.13
C LEU A 78 -9.87 26.36 15.93
N VAL A 79 -10.90 26.87 15.25
CA VAL A 79 -12.19 27.20 15.87
C VAL A 79 -13.27 26.21 15.38
N TYR A 80 -14.02 25.61 16.30
CA TYR A 80 -15.22 24.82 15.99
C TYR A 80 -16.42 25.33 16.81
N GLY A 81 -17.60 24.99 16.36
CA GLY A 81 -18.87 25.42 16.94
C GLY A 81 -19.99 24.44 16.61
N GLU A 82 -21.20 24.97 16.46
CA GLU A 82 -22.31 24.27 15.83
C GLU A 82 -22.10 24.11 14.31
N GLU A 83 -22.95 23.30 13.68
CA GLU A 83 -22.97 23.15 12.22
C GLU A 83 -23.22 24.50 11.53
N GLY A 84 -22.52 24.73 10.42
CA GLY A 84 -22.60 25.96 9.65
C GLY A 84 -21.71 27.09 10.18
N LEU A 85 -20.71 26.82 11.03
CA LEU A 85 -19.75 27.82 11.49
C LEU A 85 -19.02 28.48 10.29
N LYS A 86 -19.06 29.82 10.24
CA LYS A 86 -18.52 30.63 9.12
C LYS A 86 -17.31 31.47 9.53
N LYS A 87 -16.51 31.89 8.55
CA LYS A 87 -15.32 32.73 8.74
C LYS A 87 -15.60 34.14 9.32
N ASP A 88 -16.82 34.63 9.20
CA ASP A 88 -17.28 35.92 9.74
C ASP A 88 -17.84 35.83 11.17
N HIS A 89 -17.93 34.63 11.76
CA HIS A 89 -18.29 34.43 13.16
C HIS A 89 -17.39 35.29 14.09
N PRO A 90 -17.94 36.01 15.10
CA PRO A 90 -17.19 37.07 15.81
C PRO A 90 -15.83 36.66 16.37
N VAL A 91 -15.69 35.44 16.92
CA VAL A 91 -14.40 34.92 17.42
C VAL A 91 -13.40 34.65 16.30
N VAL A 92 -13.85 34.10 15.16
CA VAL A 92 -12.99 33.84 13.99
C VAL A 92 -12.56 35.16 13.36
N ARG A 93 -13.49 36.10 13.21
CA ARG A 93 -13.22 37.45 12.70
C ARG A 93 -12.25 38.21 13.61
N PHE A 94 -12.40 38.13 14.93
CA PHE A 94 -11.47 38.76 15.87
C PHE A 94 -10.04 38.22 15.71
N LEU A 95 -9.86 36.90 15.71
CA LEU A 95 -8.56 36.26 15.51
C LEU A 95 -7.94 36.61 14.14
N ALA A 96 -8.78 36.65 13.09
CA ALA A 96 -8.38 37.03 11.74
C ALA A 96 -7.93 38.50 11.64
N THR A 97 -8.63 39.42 12.31
CA THR A 97 -8.29 40.85 12.37
C THR A 97 -7.04 41.11 13.21
N GLN A 98 -6.89 40.46 14.37
CA GLN A 98 -5.69 40.59 15.21
C GLN A 98 -4.43 40.06 14.49
N GLY A 99 -4.56 39.01 13.67
CA GLY A 99 -3.50 38.54 12.78
C GLY A 99 -2.26 37.93 13.48
N LYS A 100 -2.36 37.65 14.79
CA LYS A 100 -1.24 37.16 15.61
C LYS A 100 -0.99 35.64 15.54
N CYS A 101 -1.95 34.87 15.04
CA CYS A 101 -1.82 33.42 14.88
C CYS A 101 -0.87 33.10 13.72
N ARG A 102 -0.10 32.00 13.79
CA ARG A 102 0.68 31.49 12.65
C ARG A 102 -0.24 30.99 11.53
N ALA A 103 -1.33 30.34 11.89
CA ALA A 103 -2.39 29.93 10.99
C ALA A 103 -3.73 29.90 11.74
N LEU A 104 -4.81 30.22 11.03
CA LEU A 104 -6.17 30.24 11.56
C LEU A 104 -7.06 29.34 10.72
N TYR A 105 -7.72 28.40 11.39
CA TYR A 105 -8.58 27.39 10.81
C TYR A 105 -9.97 27.44 11.45
N TYR A 106 -11.00 27.07 10.71
CA TYR A 106 -12.33 26.84 11.26
C TYR A 106 -12.96 25.55 10.72
N TYR A 107 -13.68 24.83 11.57
CA TYR A 107 -14.41 23.63 11.21
C TYR A 107 -15.90 23.97 11.08
N LYS A 108 -16.43 23.81 9.87
CA LYS A 108 -17.79 24.24 9.51
C LYS A 108 -18.87 23.19 9.82
N ASP A 109 -18.51 21.91 9.87
CA ASP A 109 -19.46 20.79 9.91
C ASP A 109 -19.99 20.49 11.33
N GLY A 110 -19.54 21.28 12.32
CA GLY A 110 -20.08 21.28 13.69
C GLY A 110 -19.58 20.15 14.60
N TYR A 111 -19.70 20.36 15.90
CA TYR A 111 -19.23 19.40 16.91
C TYR A 111 -19.79 17.98 16.72
N GLY A 112 -21.10 17.84 16.45
CA GLY A 112 -21.74 16.53 16.28
C GLY A 112 -21.12 15.68 15.17
N ALA A 113 -20.68 16.28 14.06
CA ALA A 113 -19.99 15.56 12.99
C ALA A 113 -18.58 15.08 13.40
N PHE A 114 -17.90 15.81 14.29
CA PHE A 114 -16.65 15.35 14.90
C PHE A 114 -16.91 14.24 15.92
N GLU A 115 -17.90 14.40 16.81
CA GLU A 115 -18.26 13.40 17.84
C GLU A 115 -18.68 12.07 17.20
N GLN A 116 -19.48 12.09 16.13
CA GLN A 116 -19.87 10.89 15.38
C GLN A 116 -18.65 10.15 14.79
N ARG A 117 -17.62 10.89 14.36
CA ARG A 117 -16.43 10.35 13.68
C ARG A 117 -15.36 9.89 14.67
N TYR A 118 -15.14 10.66 15.73
CA TYR A 118 -14.06 10.52 16.71
C TYR A 118 -14.59 10.67 18.16
N PRO A 119 -15.54 9.83 18.61
CA PRO A 119 -16.16 9.98 19.93
C PRO A 119 -15.16 9.82 21.08
N PHE A 120 -14.12 9.03 20.87
CA PHE A 120 -13.01 8.81 21.82
C PHE A 120 -12.06 10.02 21.97
N LEU A 121 -12.21 11.05 21.13
CA LEU A 121 -11.55 12.36 21.29
C LEU A 121 -12.46 13.39 21.99
N CYS A 122 -13.64 12.99 22.45
CA CYS A 122 -14.55 13.84 23.21
C CYS A 122 -14.44 13.54 24.72
N THR A 123 -14.61 14.58 25.54
CA THR A 123 -14.41 14.55 27.00
C THR A 123 -15.26 15.60 27.71
N THR A 124 -15.52 15.38 29.00
CA THR A 124 -16.04 16.39 29.94
C THR A 124 -14.92 17.13 30.68
N SER A 125 -13.66 16.68 30.55
CA SER A 125 -12.55 17.09 31.40
C SER A 125 -11.51 17.91 30.65
N VAL A 126 -11.32 19.17 31.10
CA VAL A 126 -10.29 20.10 30.62
C VAL A 126 -8.87 19.81 31.15
N LYS A 127 -8.66 18.68 31.85
CA LYS A 127 -7.34 18.28 32.34
C LYS A 127 -6.46 17.80 31.18
N SER A 128 -5.24 18.31 31.08
CA SER A 128 -4.25 17.89 30.06
C SER A 128 -3.97 16.38 30.05
N SER A 129 -4.20 15.69 31.16
CA SER A 129 -4.09 14.23 31.27
C SER A 129 -5.10 13.43 30.42
N CYS A 130 -6.14 14.06 29.84
CA CYS A 130 -7.02 13.40 28.87
C CYS A 130 -6.48 13.39 27.43
N LEU A 131 -5.38 14.11 27.16
CA LEU A 131 -4.80 14.21 25.81
C LEU A 131 -4.06 12.93 25.41
N LYS A 132 -4.79 12.04 24.73
CA LYS A 132 -4.24 10.85 24.07
C LYS A 132 -3.47 11.25 22.80
N LYS A 133 -2.32 10.61 22.56
CA LYS A 133 -1.54 10.69 21.31
C LYS A 133 -1.76 9.44 20.46
N TYR A 134 -2.07 9.63 19.18
CA TYR A 134 -2.40 8.57 18.23
C TYR A 134 -1.36 8.48 17.11
N PRO A 135 -1.18 7.30 16.49
CA PRO A 135 -0.27 7.14 15.37
C PRO A 135 -0.73 8.00 14.18
N SER A 136 0.24 8.53 13.43
CA SER A 136 0.03 9.40 12.28
C SER A 136 -0.80 8.73 11.19
N GLN A 137 -1.94 9.32 10.85
CA GLN A 137 -2.86 8.78 9.86
C GLN A 137 -2.37 9.12 8.44
N ILE A 138 -1.83 8.12 7.73
CA ILE A 138 -1.24 8.27 6.39
C ILE A 138 -2.28 8.13 5.29
N ILE A 139 -3.24 7.21 5.47
CA ILE A 139 -4.46 7.09 4.67
C ILE A 139 -5.65 7.01 5.64
N PRO A 140 -6.64 7.94 5.56
CA PRO A 140 -7.77 8.00 6.48
C PRO A 140 -8.47 6.66 6.73
N GLY A 141 -8.57 6.27 8.01
CA GLY A 141 -9.18 5.02 8.46
C GLY A 141 -8.52 3.71 7.97
N VAL A 142 -7.38 3.78 7.29
CA VAL A 142 -6.78 2.62 6.58
C VAL A 142 -5.35 2.34 7.00
N LEU A 143 -4.47 3.36 6.98
CA LEU A 143 -3.04 3.19 7.22
C LEU A 143 -2.53 4.24 8.19
N TYR A 144 -1.90 3.77 9.25
CA TYR A 144 -1.32 4.54 10.33
C TYR A 144 0.19 4.23 10.44
N LEU A 145 0.99 5.26 10.71
CA LEU A 145 2.43 5.18 10.96
C LEU A 145 2.72 5.59 12.40
N GLY A 146 3.43 4.76 13.14
CA GLY A 146 3.72 5.02 14.54
C GLY A 146 5.06 4.46 15.03
N ASP A 147 5.16 4.46 16.35
CA ASP A 147 6.29 4.03 17.16
C ASP A 147 5.83 2.96 18.18
N TRP A 148 6.75 2.48 19.01
CA TRP A 148 6.47 1.41 19.98
C TRP A 148 5.37 1.77 20.98
N ALA A 149 5.28 3.03 21.41
CA ALA A 149 4.30 3.48 22.39
C ALA A 149 2.87 3.58 21.81
N HIS A 150 2.74 3.70 20.48
CA HIS A 150 1.44 3.56 19.82
C HIS A 150 1.04 2.09 19.66
N ALA A 151 2.00 1.19 19.40
CA ALA A 151 1.73 -0.23 19.20
C ALA A 151 1.39 -1.01 20.49
N THR A 152 1.87 -0.55 21.66
CA THR A 152 1.50 -1.13 22.97
C THR A 152 0.19 -0.57 23.55
N SER A 153 -0.36 0.51 22.98
CA SER A 153 -1.54 1.18 23.53
C SER A 153 -2.83 0.55 23.03
N LEU A 154 -3.21 -0.60 23.62
CA LEU A 154 -4.38 -1.39 23.20
C LEU A 154 -5.68 -0.58 23.10
N GLU A 155 -5.91 0.33 24.06
CA GLU A 155 -7.00 1.31 24.04
C GLU A 155 -7.10 2.04 22.69
N ARG A 156 -5.99 2.61 22.23
CA ARG A 156 -5.93 3.40 20.99
C ARG A 156 -5.98 2.54 19.73
N LEU A 157 -5.58 1.27 19.83
CA LEU A 157 -5.77 0.31 18.75
C LEU A 157 -7.26 0.00 18.54
N ASP A 158 -8.03 -0.19 19.61
CA ASP A 158 -9.47 -0.42 19.52
C ASP A 158 -10.26 0.83 19.15
N GLU A 159 -9.89 2.01 19.68
CA GLU A 159 -10.47 3.31 19.30
C GLU A 159 -10.33 3.57 17.78
N LEU A 160 -9.15 3.30 17.22
CA LEU A 160 -8.89 3.40 15.77
C LEU A 160 -9.29 2.17 14.97
N LYS A 161 -9.84 1.13 15.62
CA LYS A 161 -10.23 -0.16 15.03
C LYS A 161 -9.11 -0.82 14.22
N ILE A 162 -7.87 -0.65 14.67
CA ILE A 162 -6.66 -1.27 14.11
C ILE A 162 -6.71 -2.77 14.41
N ARG A 163 -6.72 -3.58 13.34
CA ARG A 163 -6.79 -5.05 13.44
C ARG A 163 -5.64 -5.76 12.73
N ARG A 164 -4.68 -4.99 12.21
CA ARG A 164 -3.44 -5.46 11.58
C ARG A 164 -2.27 -4.58 12.05
N ILE A 165 -1.19 -5.20 12.52
CA ILE A 165 0.03 -4.48 12.92
C ILE A 165 1.24 -5.09 12.22
N LEU A 166 2.06 -4.22 11.62
CA LEU A 166 3.38 -4.53 11.09
C LEU A 166 4.43 -3.91 12.01
N THR A 167 5.21 -4.74 12.68
CA THR A 167 6.37 -4.35 13.49
C THR A 167 7.65 -4.63 12.73
N ILE A 168 8.45 -3.59 12.47
CA ILE A 168 9.83 -3.72 12.00
C ILE A 168 10.80 -3.16 13.05
N HIS A 169 11.60 -4.02 13.68
CA HIS A 169 12.37 -3.68 14.90
C HIS A 169 13.59 -4.59 15.09
N ASN A 170 14.50 -4.28 16.02
CA ASN A 170 15.57 -5.19 16.45
C ASN A 170 15.00 -6.45 17.12
N HIS A 171 13.88 -6.26 17.84
CA HIS A 171 13.24 -7.28 18.66
C HIS A 171 11.70 -7.17 18.48
N PRO A 172 11.14 -7.63 17.35
CA PRO A 172 9.70 -7.50 17.04
C PRO A 172 8.83 -8.49 17.81
N GLU A 173 9.42 -9.54 18.39
CA GLU A 173 8.75 -10.56 19.19
C GLU A 173 8.30 -10.05 20.57
N ASN A 174 9.02 -9.09 21.16
CA ASN A 174 8.70 -8.47 22.44
C ASN A 174 7.37 -7.72 22.46
N LEU A 175 6.82 -7.31 21.31
CA LEU A 175 5.45 -6.80 21.25
C LEU A 175 4.45 -7.96 21.39
N ARG A 176 3.68 -7.93 22.48
CA ARG A 176 2.56 -8.86 22.72
C ARG A 176 1.25 -8.16 22.34
N LEU A 177 0.43 -8.81 21.52
CA LEU A 177 -0.85 -8.29 21.03
C LEU A 177 -1.99 -9.28 21.32
N PRO A 178 -3.26 -8.81 21.45
CA PRO A 178 -4.42 -9.67 21.53
C PRO A 178 -4.55 -10.59 20.31
N PRO A 179 -5.02 -11.86 20.46
CA PRO A 179 -5.12 -12.82 19.34
C PRO A 179 -6.00 -12.39 18.16
N HIS A 180 -6.87 -11.39 18.35
CA HIS A 180 -7.73 -10.85 17.29
C HIS A 180 -7.04 -9.81 16.39
N ILE A 181 -5.81 -9.38 16.73
CA ILE A 181 -5.00 -8.48 15.90
C ILE A 181 -3.99 -9.32 15.11
N ARG A 182 -4.07 -9.26 13.77
CA ARG A 182 -3.10 -9.98 12.93
C ARG A 182 -1.76 -9.26 12.95
N HIS A 183 -0.70 -9.97 13.33
CA HIS A 183 0.64 -9.40 13.51
C HIS A 183 1.60 -9.90 12.42
N LEU A 184 2.23 -8.97 11.69
CA LEU A 184 3.43 -9.23 10.91
C LEU A 184 4.65 -8.70 11.69
N LYS A 185 5.64 -9.57 11.88
CA LYS A 185 6.91 -9.27 12.55
C LYS A 185 8.04 -9.34 11.52
N GLN A 186 8.89 -8.32 11.50
CA GLN A 186 10.07 -8.22 10.65
C GLN A 186 11.23 -7.75 11.53
N GLU A 187 12.34 -8.48 11.50
CA GLU A 187 13.53 -8.16 12.29
C GLU A 187 14.55 -7.42 11.42
N LEU A 188 14.89 -6.20 11.79
CA LEU A 188 15.87 -5.39 11.05
C LEU A 188 16.41 -4.23 11.92
N PRO A 189 17.73 -4.04 12.04
CA PRO A 189 18.33 -2.82 12.59
C PRO A 189 18.11 -1.59 11.69
N ASP A 190 18.12 -0.39 12.28
CA ASP A 190 18.14 0.87 11.55
C ASP A 190 19.57 1.31 11.28
N VAL A 191 20.16 0.76 10.21
CA VAL A 191 21.50 1.07 9.71
C VAL A 191 21.50 1.16 8.18
N GLU A 192 22.47 1.87 7.61
CA GLU A 192 22.54 2.21 6.17
C GLU A 192 22.79 1.01 5.25
N ASP A 193 23.39 -0.06 5.76
CA ASP A 193 23.73 -1.29 5.03
C ASP A 193 22.71 -2.42 5.20
N ALA A 194 21.67 -2.22 6.01
CA ALA A 194 20.60 -3.20 6.21
C ALA A 194 19.66 -3.29 4.99
N ASP A 195 19.49 -4.48 4.42
CA ASP A 195 18.58 -4.72 3.31
C ASP A 195 17.10 -4.71 3.75
N ILE A 196 16.54 -3.52 3.90
CA ILE A 196 15.10 -3.31 4.11
C ILE A 196 14.25 -3.69 2.89
N SER A 197 14.85 -3.82 1.70
CA SER A 197 14.12 -4.11 0.46
C SER A 197 13.56 -5.53 0.44
N SER A 198 14.25 -6.47 1.11
CA SER A 198 13.81 -7.86 1.33
C SER A 198 12.40 -7.95 1.92
N PHE A 199 12.00 -6.98 2.75
CA PHE A 199 10.69 -6.94 3.40
C PHE A 199 9.60 -6.28 2.55
N PHE A 200 9.94 -5.56 1.47
CA PHE A 200 9.01 -4.68 0.75
C PHE A 200 7.77 -5.41 0.23
N SER A 201 7.93 -6.59 -0.36
CA SER A 201 6.80 -7.33 -0.94
C SER A 201 5.85 -7.90 0.12
N GLN A 202 6.40 -8.42 1.22
CA GLN A 202 5.60 -8.91 2.36
C GLN A 202 4.89 -7.75 3.09
N ALA A 203 5.57 -6.61 3.25
CA ALA A 203 5.00 -5.41 3.84
C ALA A 203 3.88 -4.82 2.97
N TYR A 204 4.08 -4.73 1.65
CA TYR A 204 3.06 -4.25 0.72
C TYR A 204 1.79 -5.09 0.82
N ASP A 205 1.90 -6.41 0.63
CA ASP A 205 0.73 -7.30 0.60
C ASP A 205 0.02 -7.32 1.96
N PHE A 206 0.77 -7.23 3.07
CA PHE A 206 0.16 -7.12 4.40
C PHE A 206 -0.66 -5.85 4.61
N ILE A 207 -0.23 -4.72 4.02
CA ILE A 207 -0.94 -3.45 4.10
C ILE A 207 -2.14 -3.43 3.14
N ASP A 208 -1.97 -3.82 1.87
CA ASP A 208 -3.04 -3.72 0.88
C ASP A 208 -4.19 -4.71 1.16
N GLU A 209 -3.88 -5.93 1.60
CA GLU A 209 -4.89 -6.90 2.05
C GLU A 209 -5.65 -6.40 3.30
N GLY A 210 -5.03 -5.52 4.11
CA GLY A 210 -5.72 -4.81 5.19
C GLY A 210 -6.72 -3.81 4.66
N ARG A 211 -6.29 -2.95 3.74
CA ARG A 211 -7.15 -1.99 3.04
C ARG A 211 -8.30 -2.66 2.29
N GLU A 212 -8.06 -3.79 1.62
CA GLU A 212 -9.09 -4.56 0.92
C GLU A 212 -10.17 -5.12 1.86
N ARG A 213 -9.78 -5.56 3.06
CA ARG A 213 -10.72 -6.07 4.08
C ARG A 213 -11.36 -4.99 4.95
N GLY A 214 -11.08 -3.70 4.70
CA GLY A 214 -11.51 -2.60 5.58
C GLY A 214 -10.90 -2.67 6.99
N GLN A 215 -9.76 -3.35 7.15
CA GLN A 215 -9.06 -3.53 8.42
C GLN A 215 -7.92 -2.50 8.53
N ALA A 216 -8.05 -1.55 9.45
CA ALA A 216 -7.01 -0.54 9.66
C ALA A 216 -5.67 -1.18 10.06
N VAL A 217 -4.59 -0.69 9.44
CA VAL A 217 -3.22 -1.18 9.59
C VAL A 217 -2.36 -0.14 10.30
N LEU A 218 -1.65 -0.55 11.35
CA LEU A 218 -0.54 0.21 11.93
C LEU A 218 0.80 -0.37 11.46
N VAL A 219 1.66 0.47 10.90
CA VAL A 219 3.07 0.14 10.63
C VAL A 219 3.93 0.90 11.64
N HIS A 220 4.80 0.22 12.38
CA HIS A 220 5.64 0.87 13.38
C HIS A 220 7.03 0.23 13.53
N CYS A 221 7.94 1.00 14.14
CA CYS A 221 9.24 0.53 14.62
C CYS A 221 9.44 1.01 16.05
N GLY A 222 10.69 1.16 16.52
CA GLY A 222 11.02 1.77 17.81
C GLY A 222 10.49 3.20 17.93
N ALA A 223 11.04 4.14 17.14
CA ALA A 223 10.70 5.58 17.19
C ALA A 223 9.71 6.06 16.10
N GLY A 224 9.39 5.23 15.12
CA GLY A 224 8.53 5.62 14.00
C GLY A 224 9.13 6.67 13.07
N VAL A 225 10.46 6.66 12.91
CA VAL A 225 11.25 7.69 12.22
C VAL A 225 11.76 7.20 10.85
N SER A 226 12.50 6.08 10.84
CA SER A 226 13.15 5.51 9.64
C SER A 226 12.44 4.21 9.18
N ARG A 227 12.88 3.02 9.61
CA ARG A 227 12.38 1.68 9.22
C ARG A 227 10.90 1.60 8.79
N SER A 228 9.98 1.96 9.69
CA SER A 228 8.54 1.87 9.42
C SER A 228 8.02 2.92 8.44
N ALA A 229 8.63 4.10 8.41
CA ALA A 229 8.34 5.12 7.41
C ALA A 229 8.79 4.66 6.02
N THR A 230 9.97 4.03 5.89
CA THR A 230 10.45 3.45 4.62
C THR A 230 9.45 2.45 4.04
N LEU A 231 8.91 1.54 4.85
CA LEU A 231 7.88 0.58 4.40
C LEU A 231 6.57 1.27 3.97
N VAL A 232 6.14 2.30 4.69
CA VAL A 232 4.94 3.10 4.33
C VAL A 232 5.16 3.87 3.03
N ILE A 233 6.33 4.47 2.84
CA ILE A 233 6.70 5.23 1.63
C ILE A 233 6.76 4.28 0.44
N MET A 234 7.44 3.13 0.56
CA MET A 234 7.45 2.07 -0.47
C MET A 234 6.03 1.63 -0.87
N TYR A 235 5.13 1.42 0.10
CA TYR A 235 3.75 1.07 -0.18
C TYR A 235 3.02 2.18 -0.97
N LEU A 236 3.21 3.46 -0.62
CA LEU A 236 2.67 4.58 -1.38
C LEU A 236 3.26 4.68 -2.80
N MET A 237 4.57 4.46 -2.97
CA MET A 237 5.23 4.43 -4.28
C MET A 237 4.62 3.35 -5.18
N ARG A 238 4.57 2.10 -4.70
CA ARG A 238 3.98 0.96 -5.43
C ARG A 238 2.50 1.17 -5.77
N ARG A 239 1.71 1.64 -4.80
CA ARG A 239 0.26 1.81 -4.94
C ARG A 239 -0.13 2.98 -5.83
N ASN A 240 0.59 4.09 -5.75
CA ASN A 240 0.19 5.37 -6.38
C ASN A 240 1.05 5.74 -7.59
N ALA A 241 2.07 4.94 -7.94
CA ALA A 241 3.13 5.26 -8.92
C ALA A 241 3.81 6.60 -8.65
N TRP A 242 4.08 6.90 -7.36
CA TRP A 242 4.78 8.10 -6.91
C TRP A 242 6.27 7.84 -6.75
N SER A 243 7.09 8.86 -7.02
CA SER A 243 8.51 8.89 -6.66
C SER A 243 8.73 8.72 -5.15
N ALA A 244 9.94 8.31 -4.78
CA ALA A 244 10.37 8.25 -3.38
C ALA A 244 10.24 9.63 -2.71
N HIS A 245 10.56 10.72 -3.42
CA HIS A 245 10.40 12.10 -2.97
C HIS A 245 8.95 12.41 -2.61
N LYS A 246 8.03 12.27 -3.57
CA LYS A 246 6.60 12.58 -3.40
C LYS A 246 5.93 11.71 -2.35
N ALA A 247 6.30 10.44 -2.27
CA ALA A 247 5.81 9.53 -1.24
C ALA A 247 6.38 9.86 0.14
N ARG A 248 7.65 10.30 0.25
CA ARG A 248 8.25 10.83 1.48
C ARG A 248 7.55 12.11 1.93
N GLU A 249 7.33 13.07 1.04
CA GLU A 249 6.64 14.34 1.35
C GLU A 249 5.25 14.09 1.96
N HIS A 250 4.41 13.27 1.31
CA HIS A 250 3.09 12.89 1.83
C HIS A 250 3.16 12.29 3.25
N VAL A 251 4.24 11.56 3.57
CA VAL A 251 4.43 10.97 4.91
C VAL A 251 4.93 12.01 5.92
N VAL A 252 5.89 12.85 5.54
CA VAL A 252 6.44 13.94 6.39
C VAL A 252 5.38 14.98 6.73
N GLU A 253 4.48 15.32 5.80
CA GLU A 253 3.29 16.16 6.04
C GLU A 253 2.37 15.65 7.17
N ARG A 254 2.44 14.34 7.47
CA ARG A 254 1.56 13.65 8.44
C ARG A 254 2.32 13.14 9.67
N ARG A 255 3.65 13.05 9.59
CA ARG A 255 4.57 12.72 10.69
C ARG A 255 5.91 13.44 10.46
N SER A 256 6.03 14.65 10.99
CA SER A 256 7.18 15.55 10.76
C SER A 256 8.54 15.01 11.23
N VAL A 257 8.55 14.06 12.17
CA VAL A 257 9.77 13.38 12.65
C VAL A 257 10.30 12.28 11.72
N VAL A 258 9.67 12.06 10.55
CA VAL A 258 10.14 11.06 9.59
C VAL A 258 11.43 11.53 8.93
N SER A 259 12.52 10.85 9.28
CA SER A 259 13.82 10.91 8.61
C SER A 259 14.28 9.48 8.41
N LEU A 260 14.41 9.06 7.15
CA LEU A 260 14.95 7.76 6.80
C LEU A 260 16.46 7.79 7.03
N ASN A 261 17.07 6.64 7.31
CA ASN A 261 18.51 6.57 7.15
C ASN A 261 18.90 6.67 5.66
N ASP A 262 20.10 7.16 5.39
CA ASP A 262 20.52 7.51 4.03
C ASP A 262 20.55 6.27 3.10
N GLY A 263 20.92 5.10 3.61
CA GLY A 263 20.85 3.83 2.89
C GLY A 263 19.42 3.41 2.52
N PHE A 264 18.45 3.63 3.40
CA PHE A 264 17.02 3.39 3.12
C PHE A 264 16.45 4.39 2.12
N TRP A 265 16.88 5.66 2.15
CA TRP A 265 16.53 6.63 1.10
C TRP A 265 17.05 6.18 -0.27
N LEU A 266 18.34 5.86 -0.36
CA LEU A 266 18.96 5.32 -1.57
C LEU A 266 18.28 4.04 -2.06
N THR A 267 17.86 3.16 -1.16
CA THR A 267 17.09 1.94 -1.47
C THR A 267 15.74 2.27 -2.14
N LEU A 268 15.04 3.31 -1.70
CA LEU A 268 13.79 3.75 -2.34
C LEU A 268 14.05 4.40 -3.70
N CYS A 269 15.07 5.25 -3.84
CA CYS A 269 15.44 5.83 -5.14
C CYS A 269 15.83 4.75 -6.17
N ALA A 270 16.57 3.72 -5.73
CA ALA A 270 16.93 2.57 -6.56
C ALA A 270 15.71 1.70 -6.95
N LEU A 271 14.61 1.75 -6.18
CA LEU A 271 13.39 1.00 -6.47
C LEU A 271 12.58 1.62 -7.62
N GLU A 272 12.65 2.95 -7.84
CA GLU A 272 11.78 3.68 -8.79
C GLU A 272 11.76 3.12 -10.23
N PRO A 273 12.89 2.71 -10.85
CA PRO A 273 12.89 2.13 -12.19
C PRO A 273 12.15 0.80 -12.26
N SER A 274 12.29 -0.05 -11.23
CA SER A 274 11.63 -1.37 -11.18
C SER A 274 10.10 -1.25 -11.08
N LEU A 275 9.60 -0.14 -10.51
CA LEU A 275 8.18 0.17 -10.42
C LEU A 275 7.65 0.93 -11.64
N GLY A 276 8.46 1.13 -12.69
CA GLY A 276 8.08 1.88 -13.88
C GLY A 276 7.68 3.33 -13.59
N ILE A 277 8.19 3.92 -12.51
CA ILE A 277 8.02 5.35 -12.22
C ILE A 277 8.93 6.12 -13.18
N ALA A 278 8.44 7.19 -13.79
CA ALA A 278 9.21 8.01 -14.74
C ALA A 278 10.05 9.10 -14.05
N GLU A 279 9.47 9.71 -13.00
CA GLU A 279 10.13 10.68 -12.13
C GLU A 279 11.31 10.03 -11.38
N ARG A 280 12.41 10.77 -11.18
CA ARG A 280 13.59 10.29 -10.45
C ARG A 280 13.83 11.17 -9.23
N SER A 281 13.85 10.55 -8.05
CA SER A 281 14.26 11.21 -6.81
C SER A 281 15.77 11.39 -6.77
N ASP A 282 16.25 12.51 -6.24
CA ASP A 282 17.69 12.74 -6.08
C ASP A 282 18.27 11.79 -5.00
N PRO A 283 19.18 10.86 -5.33
CA PRO A 283 19.83 10.00 -4.33
C PRO A 283 20.65 10.80 -3.30
N ASN A 284 21.06 12.03 -3.62
CA ASN A 284 21.83 12.91 -2.74
C ASN A 284 20.95 13.78 -1.81
N ALA A 285 19.62 13.67 -1.88
CA ALA A 285 18.68 14.37 -0.98
C ALA A 285 18.56 13.70 0.41
N THR A 286 19.71 13.24 0.93
CA THR A 286 19.94 12.58 2.21
C THR A 286 19.93 13.57 3.38
N THR A 287 19.99 13.07 4.62
CA THR A 287 20.10 13.93 5.82
C THR A 287 21.39 13.73 6.61
N GLY A 288 22.27 12.83 6.18
CA GLY A 288 23.42 12.39 6.99
C GLY A 288 22.99 11.49 8.15
N PHE A 289 21.74 11.00 8.14
CA PHE A 289 21.24 10.15 9.21
C PHE A 289 21.61 8.70 8.92
N ARG A 290 22.45 8.14 9.79
CA ARG A 290 22.96 6.77 9.63
C ARG A 290 22.03 5.68 10.18
N GLY A 291 20.89 6.09 10.73
CA GLY A 291 19.94 5.20 11.41
C GLY A 291 20.18 5.11 12.91
N ALA A 292 19.16 4.71 13.66
CA ALA A 292 19.17 4.70 15.12
C ALA A 292 20.05 3.61 15.76
N ASP A 293 20.49 2.60 15.00
CA ASP A 293 21.25 1.44 15.51
C ASP A 293 22.72 1.41 15.01
N ALA A 294 23.22 2.51 14.43
CA ALA A 294 24.48 2.53 13.67
C ALA A 294 25.76 2.64 14.53
N PRO A 295 26.81 1.84 14.25
CA PRO A 295 28.16 2.01 14.80
C PRO A 295 28.91 3.15 14.10
N GLU A 296 30.22 3.30 14.35
CA GLU A 296 31.09 4.28 13.69
C GLU A 296 31.14 4.17 12.14
N PRO A 297 31.69 5.18 11.41
CA PRO A 297 31.55 5.29 9.96
C PRO A 297 32.07 4.09 9.15
N GLN A 298 31.24 3.58 8.25
CA GLN A 298 31.58 2.51 7.30
C GLN A 298 30.98 2.84 5.90
N GLN A 299 31.51 2.23 4.83
CA GLN A 299 31.07 2.52 3.47
C GLN A 299 29.73 1.84 3.13
N ILE A 300 28.73 2.66 2.79
CA ILE A 300 27.40 2.21 2.35
C ILE A 300 27.50 1.41 1.04
N LYS A 301 26.85 0.24 0.98
CA LYS A 301 26.62 -0.53 -0.26
C LYS A 301 25.14 -0.91 -0.38
N VAL A 302 24.37 -0.09 -1.09
CA VAL A 302 22.96 -0.40 -1.38
C VAL A 302 22.88 -1.43 -2.50
N GLN A 303 22.33 -2.60 -2.20
CA GLN A 303 22.00 -3.63 -3.17
C GLN A 303 20.58 -4.12 -2.89
N LEU A 304 19.69 -4.02 -3.89
CA LEU A 304 18.31 -4.49 -3.77
C LEU A 304 18.26 -6.03 -3.74
N SER A 305 17.41 -6.57 -2.88
CA SER A 305 16.98 -7.97 -2.92
C SER A 305 16.29 -8.28 -4.25
N LYS A 306 16.34 -9.56 -4.65
CA LYS A 306 15.75 -10.05 -5.92
C LYS A 306 14.24 -9.84 -6.01
N ASP A 307 13.55 -9.76 -4.85
CA ASP A 307 12.10 -9.68 -4.74
C ASP A 307 11.62 -8.27 -4.29
N ALA A 308 12.51 -7.27 -4.29
CA ALA A 308 12.26 -5.89 -3.86
C ALA A 308 11.13 -5.18 -4.63
N ALA A 309 10.85 -5.60 -5.87
CA ALA A 309 9.78 -5.06 -6.72
C ALA A 309 8.44 -5.83 -6.62
N GLY A 310 8.43 -6.93 -5.88
CA GLY A 310 7.52 -8.07 -6.10
C GLY A 310 8.39 -9.26 -6.49
N GLY A 311 8.13 -10.43 -5.90
CA GLY A 311 8.85 -11.64 -6.30
C GLY A 311 8.52 -12.03 -7.74
N LYS A 312 9.48 -12.62 -8.44
CA LYS A 312 9.32 -13.00 -9.86
C LYS A 312 8.04 -13.81 -10.07
N VAL A 313 7.28 -13.45 -11.10
CA VAL A 313 6.04 -14.16 -11.43
C VAL A 313 6.41 -15.56 -11.95
N PRO A 314 5.73 -16.64 -11.55
CA PRO A 314 5.93 -17.93 -12.20
C PRO A 314 5.52 -17.83 -13.67
N VAL A 315 6.49 -18.08 -14.55
CA VAL A 315 6.37 -18.01 -16.01
C VAL A 315 6.70 -19.36 -16.61
N LYS A 316 5.85 -19.87 -17.51
CA LYS A 316 6.11 -21.11 -18.25
C LYS A 316 5.85 -20.93 -19.74
N MET A 317 6.91 -21.06 -20.53
CA MET A 317 6.82 -21.20 -21.99
C MET A 317 6.52 -22.65 -22.35
N VAL A 318 5.36 -22.90 -22.96
CA VAL A 318 4.95 -24.21 -23.49
C VAL A 318 5.09 -24.18 -25.01
N HIS A 319 6.12 -24.86 -25.52
CA HIS A 319 6.33 -25.01 -26.96
C HIS A 319 5.35 -26.03 -27.54
N GLY A 320 4.58 -25.64 -28.55
CA GLY A 320 3.73 -26.56 -29.29
C GLY A 320 4.55 -27.28 -30.36
N LYS A 321 4.51 -28.62 -30.38
CA LYS A 321 4.87 -29.37 -31.60
C LYS A 321 3.66 -29.35 -32.53
N GLU A 322 3.83 -28.83 -33.73
CA GLU A 322 2.89 -29.07 -34.82
C GLU A 322 2.95 -30.55 -35.22
N THR A 323 1.86 -31.30 -35.04
CA THR A 323 1.70 -32.63 -35.62
C THR A 323 1.32 -32.50 -37.09
N ARG A 324 2.32 -32.42 -37.97
CA ARG A 324 2.12 -32.70 -39.39
C ARG A 324 2.02 -34.21 -39.61
N GLU A 325 0.92 -34.66 -40.19
CA GLU A 325 0.82 -36.00 -40.74
C GLU A 325 1.52 -36.06 -42.10
N MET A 326 2.44 -37.02 -42.28
CA MET A 326 2.61 -37.72 -43.56
C MET A 326 3.45 -39.00 -43.38
N SER A 327 3.17 -39.97 -44.24
CA SER A 327 3.85 -41.27 -44.47
C SER A 327 5.40 -41.20 -44.43
N SER A 328 6.15 -42.25 -44.08
CA SER A 328 6.03 -43.61 -44.66
C SER A 328 6.92 -44.69 -43.98
N SER A 329 6.54 -45.96 -44.18
CA SER A 329 7.37 -47.18 -44.36
C SER A 329 8.51 -47.58 -43.39
N GLY A 330 8.43 -48.83 -42.90
CA GLY A 330 9.58 -49.65 -42.46
C GLY A 330 9.91 -49.57 -40.96
N GLY A 331 10.22 -50.67 -40.28
CA GLY A 331 10.31 -52.08 -40.72
C GLY A 331 10.39 -53.06 -39.54
N ASP A 332 10.35 -54.36 -39.84
CA ASP A 332 10.10 -55.46 -38.90
C ASP A 332 11.24 -55.73 -37.88
N GLY A 333 10.91 -56.40 -36.77
CA GLY A 333 11.86 -56.79 -35.73
C GLY A 333 11.23 -57.55 -34.55
N ALA A 334 10.80 -58.79 -34.79
CA ALA A 334 10.10 -59.63 -33.81
C ALA A 334 11.03 -60.57 -33.00
N GLY A 335 10.49 -61.10 -31.90
CA GLY A 335 11.09 -62.15 -31.05
C GLY A 335 10.53 -62.06 -29.62
N ASP A 336 9.45 -62.76 -29.24
CA ASP A 336 9.30 -64.23 -29.02
C ASP A 336 9.70 -64.67 -27.59
N ALA A 337 9.00 -65.60 -26.90
CA ALA A 337 7.71 -66.23 -27.22
C ALA A 337 7.07 -66.94 -25.99
N ALA A 338 5.75 -67.22 -26.09
CA ALA A 338 5.01 -68.33 -25.43
C ALA A 338 4.90 -68.33 -23.88
N ALA A 339 3.98 -69.06 -23.21
CA ALA A 339 2.89 -70.00 -23.57
C ALA A 339 1.86 -70.04 -22.39
N ALA A 340 0.65 -70.64 -22.45
CA ALA A 340 -0.24 -71.12 -23.53
C ALA A 340 -1.66 -71.45 -22.96
N GLY A 341 -2.68 -71.55 -23.83
CA GLY A 341 -4.06 -72.01 -23.54
C GLY A 341 -5.01 -70.95 -22.94
N GLY A 342 -6.32 -70.90 -23.18
CA GLY A 342 -7.26 -71.74 -23.96
C GLY A 342 -8.61 -71.90 -23.19
N SER A 343 -9.83 -71.88 -23.77
CA SER A 343 -10.28 -71.81 -25.17
C SER A 343 -11.81 -71.47 -25.27
N LYS A 344 -12.26 -71.00 -26.46
CA LYS A 344 -13.63 -71.07 -27.06
C LYS A 344 -14.80 -70.13 -26.65
N ARG A 345 -15.43 -69.57 -27.71
CA ARG A 345 -16.84 -69.08 -27.92
C ARG A 345 -17.18 -67.70 -27.28
N GLN A 346 -17.69 -66.65 -27.98
CA GLN A 346 -18.72 -66.50 -29.06
C GLN A 346 -20.14 -66.72 -28.47
N ILE A 347 -21.15 -65.83 -28.54
CA ILE A 347 -21.74 -65.02 -29.64
C ILE A 347 -22.44 -63.73 -29.10
N ASP A 348 -22.49 -62.66 -29.91
CA ASP A 348 -23.36 -61.44 -30.01
C ASP A 348 -23.93 -60.65 -28.79
N GLY A 349 -24.21 -59.35 -29.02
CA GLY A 349 -25.00 -58.47 -28.13
C GLY A 349 -24.77 -56.96 -28.38
N GLU A 350 -25.83 -56.17 -28.58
CA GLU A 350 -25.76 -54.74 -28.93
C GLU A 350 -26.02 -53.78 -27.74
N ASP A 351 -25.48 -52.55 -27.88
CA ASP A 351 -26.00 -51.25 -27.42
C ASP A 351 -26.14 -50.90 -25.91
N GLY A 352 -26.24 -49.60 -25.62
CA GLY A 352 -26.74 -49.06 -24.34
C GLY A 352 -25.72 -48.41 -23.37
N GLY A 353 -25.67 -47.08 -23.33
CA GLY A 353 -24.78 -46.32 -22.44
C GLY A 353 -25.26 -46.15 -20.98
N GLY A 354 -24.41 -45.54 -20.12
CA GLY A 354 -24.92 -44.86 -18.90
C GLY A 354 -24.42 -45.29 -17.51
N GLY A 355 -23.13 -45.62 -17.35
CA GLY A 355 -22.27 -45.58 -16.14
C GLY A 355 -22.80 -45.62 -14.68
N LYS A 356 -22.06 -46.32 -13.79
CA LYS A 356 -22.11 -46.11 -12.32
C LYS A 356 -20.84 -46.54 -11.55
N ARG A 357 -20.67 -45.91 -10.39
CA ARG A 357 -19.57 -45.90 -9.39
C ARG A 357 -19.21 -47.25 -8.71
N SER A 358 -17.92 -47.48 -8.44
CA SER A 358 -17.32 -48.10 -7.21
C SER A 358 -15.78 -47.92 -7.23
N ARG A 359 -15.05 -47.51 -6.17
CA ARG A 359 -14.68 -48.21 -4.89
C ARG A 359 -13.94 -49.55 -5.15
N LEU A 360 -12.85 -49.96 -4.46
CA LEU A 360 -12.12 -49.51 -3.23
C LEU A 360 -10.67 -49.05 -3.59
N ALA A 361 -9.99 -48.13 -2.87
CA ALA A 361 -9.32 -48.21 -1.55
C ALA A 361 -8.14 -49.20 -1.47
N THR A 362 -6.98 -48.92 -0.84
CA THR A 362 -6.49 -47.73 -0.08
C THR A 362 -5.20 -47.17 -0.78
N SER A 363 -4.22 -46.40 -0.26
CA SER A 363 -3.90 -45.59 0.96
C SER A 363 -2.64 -44.73 0.61
N GLY A 364 -2.32 -43.60 1.25
CA GLY A 364 -3.05 -42.78 2.23
C GLY A 364 -2.14 -41.74 2.92
N LEU A 365 -2.72 -40.60 3.34
CA LEU A 365 -2.17 -39.56 4.26
C LEU A 365 -0.96 -38.72 3.76
N SER A 366 -0.84 -37.41 4.05
CA SER A 366 -1.83 -36.44 4.57
C SER A 366 -1.34 -34.99 4.44
N SER A 367 -2.29 -34.04 4.42
CA SER A 367 -2.17 -32.60 4.75
C SER A 367 -1.21 -31.71 3.91
N GLY A 368 -1.63 -30.52 3.47
CA GLY A 368 -2.96 -29.90 3.63
C GLY A 368 -3.14 -28.64 2.79
N ALA A 369 -4.39 -28.35 2.44
CA ALA A 369 -4.75 -27.19 1.61
C ALA A 369 -4.83 -25.91 2.44
N GLY A 370 -4.00 -24.91 2.09
CA GLY A 370 -4.15 -23.54 2.56
C GLY A 370 -5.04 -22.75 1.60
N ALA A 371 -6.25 -22.39 2.02
CA ALA A 371 -7.25 -21.82 1.12
C ALA A 371 -7.02 -20.32 0.80
N GLY A 372 -6.72 -20.03 -0.46
CA GLY A 372 -7.24 -18.88 -1.20
C GLY A 372 -6.87 -17.46 -0.71
N SER A 373 -5.69 -16.98 -1.11
CA SER A 373 -5.50 -15.55 -1.45
C SER A 373 -5.47 -15.41 -2.98
N GLY A 374 -6.61 -15.72 -3.61
CA GLY A 374 -6.68 -16.06 -5.03
C GLY A 374 -6.10 -15.03 -5.99
N GLY A 375 -5.01 -15.39 -6.68
CA GLY A 375 -4.39 -14.61 -7.75
C GLY A 375 -4.96 -14.98 -9.12
N PHE A 376 -4.47 -14.31 -10.16
CA PHE A 376 -4.92 -14.50 -11.53
C PHE A 376 -3.87 -15.21 -12.37
N LEU A 377 -4.21 -16.37 -12.92
CA LEU A 377 -3.44 -17.04 -13.96
C LEU A 377 -3.86 -16.46 -15.32
N LEU A 378 -2.87 -15.94 -16.06
CA LEU A 378 -3.03 -15.41 -17.42
C LEU A 378 -2.37 -16.35 -18.42
N SER A 379 -3.06 -16.63 -19.53
CA SER A 379 -2.52 -17.43 -20.63
C SER A 379 -2.46 -16.60 -21.91
N PHE A 380 -1.30 -16.58 -22.55
CA PHE A 380 -1.08 -15.88 -23.82
C PHE A 380 -0.63 -16.84 -24.92
N GLU A 381 -1.19 -16.71 -26.13
CA GLU A 381 -0.64 -17.34 -27.33
C GLU A 381 0.45 -16.49 -27.95
N VAL A 382 1.62 -17.07 -28.15
CA VAL A 382 2.78 -16.43 -28.79
C VAL A 382 2.76 -16.77 -30.28
N ARG A 383 2.48 -15.78 -31.13
CA ARG A 383 2.25 -15.96 -32.57
C ARG A 383 3.19 -15.07 -33.39
N LYS A 384 3.56 -15.56 -34.57
CA LYS A 384 4.23 -14.82 -35.64
C LYS A 384 3.33 -14.80 -36.90
N PRO A 385 3.70 -14.06 -37.96
CA PRO A 385 3.09 -14.20 -39.28
C PRO A 385 3.05 -15.66 -39.76
N GLU A 386 4.10 -16.44 -39.49
CA GLU A 386 4.18 -17.85 -39.89
C GLU A 386 3.21 -18.80 -39.15
N GLY A 387 2.72 -18.46 -37.95
CA GLY A 387 1.88 -19.35 -37.15
C GLY A 387 1.92 -19.17 -35.62
N LEU A 388 1.40 -20.16 -34.90
CA LEU A 388 1.47 -20.25 -33.44
C LEU A 388 2.78 -20.93 -33.03
N ILE A 389 3.54 -20.31 -32.11
CA ILE A 389 4.86 -20.81 -31.66
C ILE A 389 4.74 -21.54 -30.31
N GLY A 390 3.79 -21.12 -29.47
CA GLY A 390 3.57 -21.71 -28.17
C GLY A 390 2.65 -20.88 -27.29
N ARG A 391 2.57 -21.24 -26.01
CA ARG A 391 1.84 -20.50 -24.99
C ARG A 391 2.75 -20.03 -23.87
N LEU A 392 2.42 -18.87 -23.34
CA LEU A 392 3.05 -18.21 -22.21
C LEU A 392 2.03 -18.20 -21.07
N GLU A 393 2.22 -19.09 -20.10
CA GLU A 393 1.42 -19.13 -18.88
C GLU A 393 2.10 -18.28 -17.80
N VAL A 394 1.32 -17.44 -17.11
CA VAL A 394 1.81 -16.42 -16.17
C VAL A 394 0.94 -16.38 -14.92
N GLY A 395 1.52 -16.63 -13.74
CA GLY A 395 0.86 -16.44 -12.45
C GLY A 395 0.94 -17.63 -11.50
N PRO A 396 0.11 -17.67 -10.44
CA PRO A 396 -0.97 -16.72 -10.13
C PRO A 396 -0.44 -15.32 -9.77
N MET A 397 -0.84 -14.30 -10.54
CA MET A 397 -0.49 -12.89 -10.30
C MET A 397 -1.39 -12.27 -9.22
N ARG A 398 -0.79 -11.58 -8.25
CA ARG A 398 -1.56 -10.75 -7.29
C ARG A 398 -1.95 -9.41 -7.93
N PRO A 399 -3.06 -8.75 -7.51
CA PRO A 399 -3.45 -7.42 -7.99
C PRO A 399 -2.43 -6.28 -7.74
N SER A 400 -1.36 -6.58 -6.99
CA SER A 400 -0.24 -5.71 -6.65
C SER A 400 1.01 -5.96 -7.50
N GLN A 401 1.05 -7.07 -8.23
CA GLN A 401 2.24 -7.61 -8.88
C GLN A 401 2.33 -7.17 -10.34
N ARG A 402 3.55 -6.94 -10.82
CA ARG A 402 3.85 -6.65 -12.22
C ARG A 402 4.76 -7.72 -12.79
N LEU A 403 4.49 -8.11 -14.03
CA LEU A 403 5.34 -8.95 -14.86
C LEU A 403 6.15 -8.06 -15.79
N VAL A 404 7.48 -8.05 -15.69
CA VAL A 404 8.36 -7.26 -16.55
C VAL A 404 8.80 -8.06 -17.77
N LEU A 405 8.60 -7.50 -18.95
CA LEU A 405 9.05 -8.04 -20.23
C LEU A 405 10.18 -7.18 -20.79
N GLY A 406 11.26 -7.79 -21.27
CA GLY A 406 12.43 -7.06 -21.75
C GLY A 406 13.56 -7.97 -22.23
N ARG A 407 14.63 -7.39 -22.77
CA ARG A 407 15.74 -8.15 -23.36
C ARG A 407 16.78 -8.66 -22.35
N LEU A 408 16.79 -8.16 -21.11
CA LEU A 408 17.75 -8.62 -20.10
C LEU A 408 17.30 -9.91 -19.37
N PRO A 409 18.23 -10.76 -18.90
CA PRO A 409 17.91 -11.97 -18.12
C PRO A 409 17.27 -11.71 -16.74
N ASP A 410 17.24 -10.47 -16.29
CA ASP A 410 16.62 -10.07 -15.01
C ASP A 410 15.09 -9.92 -15.11
N CYS A 411 14.53 -9.77 -16.31
CA CYS A 411 13.09 -9.71 -16.57
C CYS A 411 12.36 -11.03 -16.20
N ASP A 412 11.03 -10.99 -16.03
CA ASP A 412 10.22 -12.20 -15.86
C ASP A 412 10.01 -12.92 -17.20
N VAL A 413 9.82 -12.16 -18.28
CA VAL A 413 9.75 -12.67 -19.65
C VAL A 413 10.89 -12.07 -20.48
N VAL A 414 11.91 -12.88 -20.75
CA VAL A 414 13.06 -12.48 -21.58
C VAL A 414 12.66 -12.51 -23.05
N LEU A 415 12.88 -11.40 -23.76
CA LEU A 415 12.43 -11.17 -25.13
C LEU A 415 13.63 -10.91 -26.07
N GLU A 416 13.94 -11.92 -26.88
CA GLU A 416 15.09 -11.96 -27.79
C GLU A 416 14.82 -11.17 -29.09
N HIS A 417 14.98 -9.84 -29.06
CA HIS A 417 15.05 -9.04 -30.28
C HIS A 417 15.86 -7.75 -30.07
N ALA A 418 16.70 -7.37 -31.03
CA ALA A 418 17.60 -6.21 -30.88
C ALA A 418 16.86 -4.89 -30.58
N SER A 419 15.68 -4.69 -31.19
CA SER A 419 14.81 -3.52 -30.98
C SER A 419 14.06 -3.51 -29.63
N ILE A 420 14.26 -4.51 -28.77
CA ILE A 420 13.58 -4.57 -27.47
C ILE A 420 14.52 -3.99 -26.41
N SER A 421 14.05 -2.94 -25.74
CA SER A 421 14.70 -2.35 -24.55
C SER A 421 15.06 -3.40 -23.49
N ARG A 422 16.08 -3.09 -22.69
CA ARG A 422 16.55 -3.90 -21.55
C ARG A 422 15.39 -4.37 -20.66
N HIS A 423 14.55 -3.41 -20.26
CA HIS A 423 13.20 -3.56 -19.74
C HIS A 423 12.29 -2.79 -20.70
N HIS A 424 11.17 -3.36 -21.14
CA HIS A 424 10.40 -2.84 -22.28
C HIS A 424 8.94 -2.55 -21.93
N ALA A 425 8.25 -3.49 -21.30
CA ALA A 425 6.87 -3.35 -20.89
C ALA A 425 6.61 -4.04 -19.54
N ALA A 426 5.52 -3.66 -18.89
CA ALA A 426 4.99 -4.37 -17.72
C ALA A 426 3.53 -4.79 -17.96
N ILE A 427 3.17 -6.00 -17.55
CA ILE A 427 1.78 -6.47 -17.44
C ILE A 427 1.38 -6.47 -15.96
N SER A 428 0.14 -6.08 -15.67
CA SER A 428 -0.46 -6.11 -14.33
C SER A 428 -1.93 -6.48 -14.39
N VAL A 429 -2.47 -7.06 -13.31
CA VAL A 429 -3.90 -7.38 -13.17
C VAL A 429 -4.48 -6.54 -12.02
N ASP A 430 -5.74 -6.11 -12.11
CA ASP A 430 -6.44 -5.48 -10.97
C ASP A 430 -7.34 -6.46 -10.20
N ARG A 431 -8.00 -5.96 -9.13
CA ARG A 431 -8.91 -6.76 -8.28
C ARG A 431 -10.09 -7.40 -9.01
N SER A 432 -10.50 -6.87 -10.16
CA SER A 432 -11.58 -7.42 -10.99
C SER A 432 -11.10 -8.52 -11.95
N GLY A 433 -9.79 -8.73 -12.07
CA GLY A 433 -9.18 -9.59 -13.09
C GLY A 433 -8.89 -8.87 -14.42
N ALA A 434 -9.15 -7.56 -14.52
CA ALA A 434 -8.80 -6.80 -15.71
C ALA A 434 -7.28 -6.70 -15.88
N VAL A 435 -6.78 -7.05 -17.07
CA VAL A 435 -5.37 -7.04 -17.42
C VAL A 435 -5.01 -5.70 -18.06
N TYR A 436 -3.85 -5.16 -17.71
CA TYR A 436 -3.29 -3.93 -18.28
C TYR A 436 -1.85 -4.16 -18.71
N VAL A 437 -1.44 -3.48 -19.78
CA VAL A 437 -0.04 -3.41 -20.24
C VAL A 437 0.41 -1.96 -20.25
N THR A 438 1.64 -1.72 -19.81
CA THR A 438 2.28 -0.40 -19.73
C THR A 438 3.62 -0.45 -20.44
N ASP A 439 3.85 0.44 -21.41
CA ASP A 439 5.18 0.62 -22.02
C ASP A 439 6.10 1.33 -21.02
N LEU A 440 7.27 0.75 -20.74
CA LEU A 440 8.25 1.25 -19.76
C LEU A 440 9.22 2.25 -20.41
N GLN A 441 8.70 3.17 -21.22
CA GLN A 441 9.47 4.13 -22.02
C GLN A 441 10.47 3.42 -22.96
N SER A 442 9.95 2.46 -23.73
CA SER A 442 10.77 1.64 -24.62
C SER A 442 11.23 2.41 -25.87
N GLY A 443 12.42 2.08 -26.39
CA GLY A 443 13.03 2.82 -27.50
C GLY A 443 12.36 2.63 -28.87
N HIS A 444 11.45 1.64 -28.98
CA HIS A 444 10.71 1.33 -30.20
C HIS A 444 9.20 1.15 -29.98
N GLY A 445 8.70 1.43 -28.77
CA GLY A 445 7.28 1.37 -28.42
C GLY A 445 6.70 -0.03 -28.20
N THR A 446 5.58 -0.05 -27.48
CA THR A 446 4.67 -1.20 -27.30
C THR A 446 3.37 -0.97 -28.06
N LYS A 447 2.79 -2.02 -28.64
CA LYS A 447 1.45 -2.02 -29.27
C LYS A 447 0.42 -2.80 -28.47
N VAL A 448 -0.84 -2.38 -28.58
CA VAL A 448 -2.04 -3.17 -28.23
C VAL A 448 -2.98 -3.17 -29.43
N GLY A 449 -3.22 -4.34 -30.01
CA GLY A 449 -3.71 -4.45 -31.38
C GLY A 449 -2.75 -3.72 -32.33
N ASP A 450 -3.29 -2.97 -33.28
CA ASP A 450 -2.50 -2.18 -34.24
C ASP A 450 -1.96 -0.86 -33.65
N THR A 451 -2.49 -0.43 -32.50
CA THR A 451 -2.27 0.89 -31.89
C THR A 451 -1.05 0.89 -30.97
N TRP A 452 -0.13 1.83 -31.18
CA TRP A 452 0.95 2.14 -30.24
C TRP A 452 0.37 2.75 -28.95
N ILE A 453 0.78 2.25 -27.78
CA ILE A 453 0.35 2.80 -26.49
C ILE A 453 1.30 3.92 -26.03
N LYS A 454 0.78 4.86 -25.24
CA LYS A 454 1.58 5.95 -24.67
C LYS A 454 2.53 5.41 -23.59
N PRO A 455 3.84 5.75 -23.60
CA PRO A 455 4.77 5.43 -22.51
C PRO A 455 4.24 5.81 -21.12
N ASN A 456 4.49 4.93 -20.16
CA ASN A 456 4.12 5.05 -18.74
C ASN A 456 2.60 5.24 -18.48
N ALA A 457 1.73 4.96 -19.46
CA ALA A 457 0.28 4.99 -19.31
C ALA A 457 -0.31 3.57 -19.45
N PRO A 458 -0.90 2.97 -18.39
CA PRO A 458 -1.51 1.66 -18.48
C PRO A 458 -2.67 1.61 -19.48
N ARG A 459 -2.60 0.68 -20.44
CA ARG A 459 -3.68 0.37 -21.38
C ARG A 459 -4.31 -0.96 -20.99
N GLN A 460 -5.62 -1.00 -20.80
CA GLN A 460 -6.34 -2.25 -20.59
C GLN A 460 -6.20 -3.15 -21.83
N LEU A 461 -5.84 -4.41 -21.61
CA LEU A 461 -5.77 -5.46 -22.62
C LEU A 461 -7.01 -6.35 -22.46
N GLN A 462 -7.87 -6.37 -23.49
CA GLN A 462 -9.06 -7.21 -23.46
C GLN A 462 -8.73 -8.64 -23.89
N LEU A 463 -9.60 -9.59 -23.53
CA LEU A 463 -9.51 -10.97 -24.02
C LEU A 463 -9.47 -10.98 -25.56
N GLN A 464 -8.68 -11.88 -26.13
CA GLN A 464 -8.40 -12.02 -27.57
C GLN A 464 -7.57 -10.88 -28.21
N GLN A 465 -7.25 -9.78 -27.51
CA GLN A 465 -6.35 -8.75 -28.03
C GLN A 465 -4.87 -9.20 -27.98
N THR A 466 -4.07 -8.62 -28.88
CA THR A 466 -2.63 -8.84 -29.03
C THR A 466 -1.80 -7.70 -28.44
N MET A 467 -0.61 -8.03 -27.92
CA MET A 467 0.48 -7.10 -27.68
C MET A 467 1.64 -7.35 -28.65
N GLY A 468 2.43 -6.31 -28.94
CA GLY A 468 3.68 -6.40 -29.71
C GLY A 468 4.74 -5.42 -29.18
N PHE A 469 6.01 -5.77 -29.32
CA PHE A 469 7.13 -5.09 -28.66
C PHE A 469 8.23 -4.68 -29.66
N GLY A 470 8.38 -3.37 -29.88
CA GLY A 470 9.26 -2.79 -30.89
C GLY A 470 9.01 -3.34 -32.31
N ALA A 471 10.08 -3.66 -33.03
CA ALA A 471 10.06 -4.25 -34.36
C ALA A 471 10.06 -5.80 -34.36
N SER A 472 9.71 -6.45 -33.24
CA SER A 472 9.62 -7.91 -33.20
C SER A 472 8.38 -8.42 -33.95
N THR A 473 8.52 -9.50 -34.72
CA THR A 473 7.39 -10.19 -35.35
C THR A 473 6.60 -11.09 -34.40
N ARG A 474 7.07 -11.28 -33.15
CA ARG A 474 6.34 -12.04 -32.11
C ARG A 474 5.24 -11.16 -31.51
N SER A 475 4.00 -11.66 -31.54
CA SER A 475 2.81 -11.06 -30.93
C SER A 475 2.27 -11.96 -29.81
N TYR A 476 1.66 -11.36 -28.80
CA TYR A 476 1.23 -12.03 -27.57
C TYR A 476 -0.27 -11.81 -27.38
N LYS A 477 -1.08 -12.82 -27.70
CA LYS A 477 -2.55 -12.75 -27.67
C LYS A 477 -3.09 -13.28 -26.35
N LEU A 478 -3.78 -12.46 -25.55
CA LEU A 478 -4.40 -12.90 -24.30
C LEU A 478 -5.58 -13.84 -24.60
N ILE A 479 -5.51 -15.10 -24.17
CA ILE A 479 -6.56 -16.11 -24.47
C ILE A 479 -7.41 -16.49 -23.25
N SER A 480 -6.85 -16.47 -22.04
CA SER A 480 -7.60 -16.77 -20.81
C SER A 480 -7.09 -15.95 -19.62
N ILE A 481 -8.03 -15.63 -18.73
CA ILE A 481 -7.83 -15.08 -17.38
C ILE A 481 -8.62 -16.02 -16.47
N SER A 482 -7.95 -16.65 -15.52
CA SER A 482 -8.60 -17.52 -14.52
C SER A 482 -8.12 -17.15 -13.12
N LYS A 483 -8.95 -17.43 -12.11
CA LYS A 483 -8.64 -17.14 -10.71
C LYS A 483 -8.35 -18.44 -9.96
N ASP A 484 -7.26 -18.41 -9.19
CA ASP A 484 -6.77 -19.44 -8.27
C ASP A 484 -7.53 -19.40 -6.92
#